data_AF-A0A4U1CYC3-F1
#
_entry.id   AF-A0A4U1CYC3-F1
#
_cell.length_a   1.000
_cell.length_b   1.000
_cell.length_c   1.000
_cell.angle_alpha   90.00
_cell.angle_beta   90.00
_cell.angle_gamma   90.00
#
_symmetry.space_group_name_H-M   'P 1'
#
loop_
_entity.id
_entity.type
_entity.pdbx_description
1 polymer ?
#
loop_
_entity_poly.entity_id
_entity_poly.type
_entity_poly.pdbx_seq_one_letter_code
_entity_poly.pdbx_strand_id
1 'polypeptide(L)'
;MSVRNVVPIQINIKADNVVSYEEGLTFLQNHDVVKELGFKYLTSVNDCVEMLDLTRATFERNILENEIVGIGVRHLHVTGVNFPRTRIYIEANDLIQYLIDYCSLTYWKKEKVTGDEYRLNKLMSDQINNEDIEYLARALMDRRFKSNKQLEVEYKRTRPIVSRLSNIIDSISFSFPGSQRQLKRMVLSPTDSNEQMEAYFTNYKSYENKIVKVD
;
A
#
# COMPACT_ATOMS: atom_id res chain seq x y z
N MET A 1 -4.20 3.26 -29.85
CA MET A 1 -3.05 2.38 -29.52
C MET A 1 -3.13 2.12 -28.03
N SER A 2 -3.17 0.85 -27.58
CA SER A 2 -3.16 0.56 -26.14
C SER A 2 -1.83 1.03 -25.55
N VAL A 3 -1.85 2.06 -24.71
CA VAL A 3 -0.68 2.41 -23.91
C VAL A 3 -0.39 1.18 -23.05
N ARG A 4 0.74 0.50 -23.30
CA ARG A 4 1.12 -0.64 -22.46
C ARG A 4 1.35 -0.09 -21.05
N ASN A 5 0.77 -0.74 -20.04
CA ASN A 5 1.03 -0.41 -18.63
C ASN A 5 2.48 -0.73 -18.21
N VAL A 6 3.23 -1.39 -19.10
CA VAL A 6 4.64 -1.72 -18.89
C VAL A 6 5.51 -0.62 -19.49
N VAL A 7 6.34 0.00 -18.65
CA VAL A 7 7.45 0.85 -19.09
C VAL A 7 8.73 0.02 -19.00
N PRO A 8 9.30 -0.45 -20.13
CA PRO A 8 10.56 -1.18 -20.09
C PRO A 8 11.71 -0.21 -19.79
N ILE A 9 12.53 -0.53 -18.78
CA ILE A 9 13.75 0.20 -18.45
C ILE A 9 14.92 -0.79 -18.47
N GLN A 10 15.94 -0.49 -19.26
CA GLN A 10 17.20 -1.23 -19.22
C GLN A 10 18.23 -0.41 -18.46
N ILE A 11 18.72 -0.92 -17.33
CA ILE A 11 19.82 -0.33 -16.58
C ILE A 11 21.09 -1.13 -16.86
N ASN A 12 22.04 -0.50 -17.54
CA ASN A 12 23.36 -1.10 -17.75
C ASN A 12 24.32 -0.58 -16.68
N ILE A 13 24.49 -1.31 -15.58
CA ILE A 13 25.49 -0.96 -14.57
C ILE A 13 26.85 -1.49 -15.02
N LYS A 14 27.77 -0.58 -15.36
CA LYS A 14 29.18 -0.90 -15.60
C LYS A 14 29.87 -1.17 -14.26
N ALA A 15 29.77 -2.39 -13.75
CA ALA A 15 30.47 -2.78 -12.53
C ALA A 15 31.14 -4.15 -12.72
N ASP A 16 32.37 -4.29 -12.24
CA ASP A 16 33.10 -5.56 -12.20
C ASP A 16 32.55 -6.51 -11.11
N ASN A 17 31.57 -6.07 -10.31
CA ASN A 17 30.91 -6.80 -9.22
C ASN A 17 29.37 -6.65 -9.26
N VAL A 18 28.65 -7.58 -8.63
CA VAL A 18 27.19 -7.53 -8.43
C VAL A 18 26.81 -6.41 -7.47
N VAL A 19 25.82 -5.59 -7.83
CA VAL A 19 25.34 -4.45 -7.04
C VAL A 19 24.30 -4.92 -6.01
N SER A 20 24.29 -4.31 -4.82
CA SER A 20 23.28 -4.59 -3.79
C SER A 20 21.87 -4.11 -4.20
N TYR A 21 20.85 -4.49 -3.43
CA TYR A 21 19.47 -4.06 -3.73
C TYR A 21 19.30 -2.54 -3.54
N GLU A 22 19.83 -2.01 -2.44
CA GLU A 22 19.73 -0.62 -2.05
C GLU A 22 20.43 0.30 -3.06
N GLU A 23 21.62 -0.10 -3.51
CA GLU A 23 22.36 0.59 -4.56
C GLU A 23 21.59 0.54 -5.90
N GLY A 24 21.05 -0.63 -6.27
CA GLY A 24 20.26 -0.77 -7.49
C GLY A 24 18.98 0.08 -7.49
N LEU A 25 18.29 0.19 -6.36
CA LEU A 25 17.12 1.04 -6.20
C LEU A 25 17.50 2.53 -6.30
N THR A 26 18.63 2.92 -5.70
CA THR A 26 19.16 4.29 -5.80
C THR A 26 19.52 4.66 -7.24
N PHE A 27 20.12 3.74 -8.00
CA PHE A 27 20.38 3.95 -9.43
C PHE A 27 19.07 4.13 -10.22
N LEU A 28 18.07 3.28 -9.97
CA LEU A 28 16.77 3.36 -10.63
C LEU A 28 16.05 4.68 -10.34
N GLN A 29 16.01 5.12 -9.07
CA GLN A 29 15.40 6.40 -8.67
C GLN A 29 16.04 7.61 -9.36
N ASN A 30 17.33 7.51 -9.70
CA ASN A 30 18.05 8.58 -10.38
C ASN A 30 18.01 8.50 -11.91
N HIS A 31 17.42 7.45 -12.47
CA HIS A 31 17.34 7.23 -13.92
C HIS A 31 16.42 8.26 -14.58
N ASP A 32 16.79 8.77 -15.76
CA ASP A 32 16.08 9.87 -16.43
C ASP A 32 14.61 9.54 -16.72
N VAL A 33 14.33 8.32 -17.18
CA VAL A 33 12.94 7.83 -17.39
C VAL A 33 12.10 7.91 -16.11
N VAL A 34 12.68 7.57 -14.94
CA VAL A 34 11.95 7.61 -13.67
C VAL A 34 11.66 9.04 -13.25
N LYS A 35 12.62 9.94 -13.46
CA LYS A 35 12.45 11.38 -13.21
C LYS A 35 11.41 12.01 -14.15
N GLU A 36 11.43 11.66 -15.43
CA GLU A 36 10.47 12.13 -16.44
C GLU A 36 9.05 11.68 -16.12
N LEU A 37 8.89 10.44 -15.63
CA LEU A 37 7.60 9.90 -15.18
C LEU A 37 7.12 10.50 -13.85
N GLY A 38 7.97 11.21 -13.11
CA GLY A 38 7.63 11.84 -11.84
C GLY A 38 7.41 10.86 -10.69
N PHE A 39 8.02 9.67 -10.75
CA PHE A 39 7.88 8.64 -9.71
C PHE A 39 8.60 9.06 -8.43
N LYS A 40 7.89 9.02 -7.30
CA LYS A 40 8.39 9.45 -5.98
C LYS A 40 8.60 8.27 -5.02
N TYR A 41 7.73 7.27 -5.09
CA TYR A 41 7.54 6.20 -4.12
C TYR A 41 7.66 4.83 -4.80
N LEU A 42 8.87 4.55 -5.30
CA LEU A 42 9.17 3.29 -5.97
C LEU A 42 9.27 2.13 -4.99
N THR A 43 8.51 1.07 -5.24
CA THR A 43 8.52 -0.17 -4.46
C THR A 43 8.55 -1.40 -5.37
N SER A 44 9.09 -2.52 -4.88
CA SER A 44 9.15 -3.76 -5.65
C SER A 44 7.86 -4.57 -5.51
N VAL A 45 7.53 -5.38 -6.52
CA VAL A 45 6.38 -6.31 -6.43
C VAL A 45 6.46 -7.21 -5.20
N ASN A 46 7.64 -7.68 -4.83
CA ASN A 46 7.79 -8.55 -3.65
C ASN A 46 7.42 -7.80 -2.36
N ASP A 47 7.86 -6.55 -2.23
CA ASP A 47 7.52 -5.71 -1.08
C ASP A 47 6.00 -5.45 -1.06
N CYS A 48 5.37 -5.16 -2.20
CA CYS A 48 3.91 -5.00 -2.29
C CYS A 48 3.16 -6.27 -1.90
N VAL A 49 3.60 -7.45 -2.38
CA VAL A 49 2.99 -8.74 -2.06
C VAL A 49 3.02 -9.01 -0.56
N GLU A 50 4.14 -8.71 0.10
CA GLU A 50 4.29 -8.83 1.55
C GLU A 50 3.38 -7.83 2.30
N MET A 51 3.42 -6.55 1.92
CA MET A 51 2.64 -5.50 2.61
C MET A 51 1.14 -5.69 2.46
N LEU A 52 0.68 -6.15 1.29
CA LEU A 52 -0.75 -6.37 1.02
C LEU A 52 -1.27 -7.73 1.52
N ASP A 53 -0.41 -8.58 2.12
CA ASP A 53 -0.73 -9.97 2.51
C ASP A 53 -1.35 -10.77 1.35
N LEU A 54 -0.79 -10.62 0.15
CA LEU A 54 -1.23 -11.30 -1.08
C LEU A 54 -0.27 -12.42 -1.48
N THR A 55 -0.71 -13.32 -2.34
CA THR A 55 0.22 -14.18 -3.08
C THR A 55 0.72 -13.43 -4.31
N ARG A 56 1.92 -13.77 -4.78
CA ARG A 56 2.47 -13.20 -6.01
C ARG A 56 1.56 -13.41 -7.23
N ALA A 57 0.99 -14.62 -7.37
CA ALA A 57 0.06 -14.92 -8.46
C ALA A 57 -1.21 -14.05 -8.41
N THR A 58 -1.77 -13.82 -7.22
CA THR A 58 -2.91 -12.92 -7.03
C THR A 58 -2.54 -11.49 -7.40
N PHE A 59 -1.36 -11.02 -6.98
CA PHE A 59 -0.88 -9.69 -7.31
C PHE A 59 -0.70 -9.51 -8.83
N GLU A 60 0.04 -10.42 -9.48
CA GLU A 60 0.29 -10.35 -10.92
C GLU A 60 -1.03 -10.37 -11.72
N ARG A 61 -1.93 -11.31 -11.41
CA ARG A 61 -3.19 -11.47 -12.16
C ARG A 61 -4.22 -10.36 -11.94
N ASN A 62 -4.24 -9.70 -10.77
CA ASN A 62 -5.30 -8.73 -10.45
C ASN A 62 -4.81 -7.27 -10.42
N ILE A 63 -3.49 -7.06 -10.31
CA ILE A 63 -2.89 -5.73 -10.20
C ILE A 63 -2.00 -5.43 -11.41
N LEU A 64 -1.09 -6.32 -11.79
CA LEU A 64 -0.20 -6.06 -12.93
C LEU A 64 -0.88 -6.29 -14.29
N GLU A 65 -1.70 -7.34 -14.38
CA GLU A 65 -2.33 -7.79 -15.62
C GLU A 65 -3.77 -8.22 -15.35
N ASN A 66 -4.64 -7.28 -14.94
CA ASN A 66 -6.03 -7.59 -14.61
C ASN A 66 -6.84 -7.95 -15.86
N GLU A 67 -7.02 -9.25 -16.05
CA GLU A 67 -7.73 -9.86 -17.16
C GLU A 67 -9.20 -9.41 -17.26
N ILE A 68 -9.84 -9.09 -16.13
CA ILE A 68 -11.26 -8.73 -16.07
C ILE A 68 -11.48 -7.30 -16.56
N VAL A 69 -10.58 -6.39 -16.20
CA VAL A 69 -10.65 -4.97 -16.61
C VAL A 69 -9.90 -4.73 -17.92
N GLY A 70 -8.96 -5.60 -18.28
CA GLY A 70 -8.12 -5.48 -19.46
C GLY A 70 -6.98 -4.46 -19.31
N ILE A 71 -6.68 -4.04 -18.08
CA ILE A 71 -5.62 -3.08 -17.74
C ILE A 71 -4.90 -3.52 -16.46
N GLY A 72 -3.83 -2.85 -16.08
CA GLY A 72 -3.07 -3.10 -14.86
C GLY A 72 -2.35 -1.84 -14.41
N VAL A 73 -1.74 -1.90 -13.24
CA VAL A 73 -0.95 -0.79 -12.72
C VAL A 73 0.25 -0.53 -13.63
N ARG A 74 0.55 0.76 -13.85
CA ARG A 74 1.76 1.17 -14.55
C ARG A 74 2.99 0.73 -13.76
N HIS A 75 3.94 0.09 -14.42
CA HIS A 75 5.11 -0.48 -13.74
C HIS A 75 6.37 -0.48 -14.61
N LEU A 76 7.51 -0.44 -13.93
CA LEU A 76 8.82 -0.48 -14.55
C LEU A 76 9.29 -1.93 -14.61
N HIS A 77 9.64 -2.37 -15.82
CA HIS A 77 10.31 -3.65 -16.00
C HIS A 77 11.81 -3.40 -16.14
N VAL A 78 12.55 -3.64 -15.04
CA VAL A 78 13.97 -3.33 -14.97
C VAL A 78 14.82 -4.55 -15.29
N THR A 79 15.63 -4.45 -16.34
CA THR A 79 16.61 -5.46 -16.73
C THR A 79 18.03 -4.87 -16.67
N GLY A 80 19.05 -5.70 -16.42
CA GLY A 80 20.43 -5.23 -16.36
C GLY A 80 21.48 -6.33 -16.15
N VAL A 81 22.72 -6.03 -16.55
CA VAL A 81 23.92 -6.84 -16.24
C VAL A 81 24.38 -6.46 -14.83
N ASN A 82 24.68 -7.44 -13.97
CA ASN A 82 25.05 -7.26 -12.56
C ASN A 82 23.99 -6.59 -11.66
N PHE A 83 22.74 -6.50 -12.15
CA PHE A 83 21.57 -6.15 -11.36
C PHE A 83 20.96 -7.42 -10.75
N PRO A 84 20.59 -7.44 -9.45
CA PRO A 84 20.11 -8.65 -8.78
C PRO A 84 18.70 -9.04 -9.25
N ARG A 85 18.64 -9.75 -10.39
CA ARG A 85 17.48 -10.30 -11.11
C ARG A 85 16.45 -9.26 -11.56
N THR A 86 15.67 -9.61 -12.58
CA THR A 86 14.55 -8.80 -13.09
C THR A 86 13.61 -8.44 -11.95
N ARG A 87 13.44 -7.14 -11.71
CA ARG A 87 12.54 -6.63 -10.69
C ARG A 87 11.52 -5.73 -11.36
N ILE A 88 10.27 -6.07 -11.15
CA ILE A 88 9.14 -5.21 -11.48
C ILE A 88 9.00 -4.23 -10.32
N TYR A 89 9.05 -2.94 -10.66
CA TYR A 89 8.84 -1.86 -9.71
C TYR A 89 7.58 -1.09 -10.06
N ILE A 90 6.89 -0.61 -9.04
CA ILE A 90 5.63 0.10 -9.17
C ILE A 90 5.75 1.37 -8.34
N GLU A 91 5.17 2.45 -8.86
CA GLU A 91 5.01 3.68 -8.10
C GLU A 91 3.82 3.53 -7.14
N ALA A 92 4.02 3.81 -5.85
CA ALA A 92 2.96 3.63 -4.85
C ALA A 92 1.71 4.46 -5.16
N ASN A 93 1.87 5.69 -5.68
CA ASN A 93 0.74 6.51 -6.13
C ASN A 93 -0.06 5.83 -7.25
N ASP A 94 0.61 5.28 -8.26
CA ASP A 94 -0.04 4.54 -9.35
C ASP A 94 -0.77 3.30 -8.82
N LEU A 95 -0.19 2.60 -7.86
CA LEU A 95 -0.83 1.45 -7.21
C LEU A 95 -2.09 1.85 -6.46
N ILE A 96 -2.03 2.88 -5.61
CA ILE A 96 -3.20 3.35 -4.86
C ILE A 96 -4.30 3.81 -5.81
N GLN A 97 -3.95 4.61 -6.83
CA GLN A 97 -4.90 5.03 -7.85
C GLN A 97 -5.56 3.84 -8.54
N TYR A 98 -4.77 2.85 -8.95
CA TYR A 98 -5.29 1.63 -9.57
C TYR A 98 -6.25 0.86 -8.64
N LEU A 99 -5.93 0.78 -7.34
CA LEU A 99 -6.81 0.12 -6.37
C LEU A 99 -8.13 0.88 -6.17
N ILE A 100 -8.10 2.21 -6.22
CA ILE A 100 -9.30 3.07 -6.18
C ILE A 100 -10.18 2.84 -7.40
N ASP A 101 -9.59 2.96 -8.59
CA ASP A 101 -10.31 2.96 -9.85
C ASP A 101 -10.86 1.57 -10.19
N TYR A 102 -10.06 0.54 -9.93
CA TYR A 102 -10.33 -0.80 -10.43
C TYR A 102 -10.47 -1.85 -9.33
N CYS A 103 -10.15 -1.56 -8.07
CA CYS A 103 -10.28 -2.55 -6.99
C CYS A 103 -11.23 -2.10 -5.87
N SER A 104 -12.16 -1.18 -6.12
CA SER A 104 -13.17 -0.76 -5.14
C SER A 104 -12.58 -0.46 -3.76
N LEU A 105 -11.46 0.27 -3.73
CA LEU A 105 -10.81 0.62 -2.48
C LEU A 105 -11.74 1.48 -1.61
N THR A 106 -11.91 1.06 -0.36
CA THR A 106 -12.59 1.79 0.70
C THR A 106 -11.54 2.24 1.70
N TYR A 107 -11.51 3.53 2.02
CA TYR A 107 -10.63 4.11 3.03
C TYR A 107 -11.47 4.60 4.20
N TRP A 108 -11.22 4.06 5.40
CA TRP A 108 -11.74 4.61 6.65
C TRP A 108 -10.72 5.62 7.18
N LYS A 109 -11.09 6.90 7.18
CA LYS A 109 -10.23 8.02 7.59
C LYS A 109 -10.68 8.56 8.94
N LYS A 110 -9.77 8.62 9.90
CA LYS A 110 -9.98 9.17 11.23
C LYS A 110 -9.67 10.67 11.22
N GLU A 111 -10.66 11.46 11.60
CA GLU A 111 -10.55 12.92 11.66
C GLU A 111 -10.84 13.42 13.06
N LYS A 112 -10.06 14.41 13.51
CA LYS A 112 -10.28 15.06 14.80
C LYS A 112 -11.41 16.09 14.65
N VAL A 113 -12.43 16.01 15.49
CA VAL A 113 -13.55 16.95 15.47
C VAL A 113 -13.32 18.05 16.50
N THR A 114 -13.25 17.69 17.78
CA THR A 114 -13.18 18.62 18.92
C THR A 114 -12.52 17.95 20.12
N GLY A 115 -11.63 18.65 20.83
CA GLY A 115 -11.02 18.12 22.07
C GLY A 115 -10.34 16.75 21.87
N ASP A 116 -10.94 15.71 22.44
CA ASP A 116 -10.52 14.29 22.37
C ASP A 116 -11.46 13.42 21.51
N GLU A 117 -12.42 14.04 20.82
CA GLU A 117 -13.41 13.36 19.99
C GLU A 117 -12.93 13.25 18.55
N TYR A 118 -13.11 12.06 17.98
CA TYR A 118 -12.79 11.80 16.59
C TYR A 118 -13.99 11.25 15.84
N ARG A 119 -13.99 11.47 14.53
CA ARG A 119 -14.92 10.89 13.58
C ARG A 119 -14.17 9.90 12.71
N LEU A 120 -14.79 8.77 12.42
CA LEU A 120 -14.29 7.85 11.41
C LEU A 120 -15.22 7.90 10.20
N ASN A 121 -14.72 8.49 9.10
CA ASN A 121 -15.47 8.62 7.86
C ASN A 121 -15.11 7.49 6.91
N LYS A 122 -16.12 6.91 6.25
CA LYS A 122 -15.93 6.02 5.13
C LYS A 122 -15.77 6.83 3.84
N LEU A 123 -14.68 6.64 3.13
CA LEU A 123 -14.44 7.20 1.81
C LEU A 123 -14.46 6.09 0.76
N MET A 124 -15.31 6.25 -0.24
CA MET A 124 -15.40 5.42 -1.44
C MET A 124 -14.58 6.04 -2.58
N SER A 125 -14.44 5.34 -3.70
CA SER A 125 -13.52 5.72 -4.79
C SER A 125 -13.68 7.17 -5.29
N ASP A 126 -14.90 7.70 -5.34
CA ASP A 126 -15.22 9.06 -5.79
C ASP A 126 -14.97 10.15 -4.73
N GLN A 127 -14.76 9.75 -3.48
CA GLN A 127 -14.53 10.65 -2.34
C GLN A 127 -13.06 10.75 -1.94
N ILE A 128 -12.22 9.83 -2.42
CA ILE A 128 -10.79 9.80 -2.13
C ILE A 128 -10.08 10.77 -3.08
N ASN A 129 -9.43 11.79 -2.51
CA ASN A 129 -8.79 12.84 -3.29
C ASN A 129 -7.27 12.62 -3.42
N ASN A 130 -6.58 13.51 -4.15
CA ASN A 130 -5.13 13.41 -4.38
C ASN A 130 -4.29 13.49 -3.10
N GLU A 131 -4.74 14.21 -2.06
CA GLU A 131 -4.04 14.28 -0.77
C GLU A 131 -4.14 12.93 -0.04
N ASP A 132 -5.31 12.29 -0.10
CA ASP A 132 -5.51 10.95 0.45
C ASP A 132 -4.65 9.92 -0.30
N ILE A 133 -4.55 10.02 -1.63
CA ILE A 133 -3.69 9.14 -2.45
C ILE A 133 -2.22 9.27 -2.02
N GLU A 134 -1.70 10.50 -1.94
CA GLU A 134 -0.31 10.74 -1.53
C GLU A 134 -0.07 10.24 -0.10
N TYR A 135 -1.03 10.43 0.82
CA TYR A 135 -0.94 9.91 2.19
C TYR A 135 -0.90 8.38 2.23
N LEU A 136 -1.78 7.70 1.49
CA LEU A 136 -1.82 6.24 1.43
C LEU A 136 -0.56 5.67 0.78
N ALA A 137 -0.06 6.31 -0.29
CA ALA A 137 1.17 5.92 -0.95
C ALA A 137 2.38 6.07 -0.02
N ARG A 138 2.48 7.19 0.71
CA ARG A 138 3.51 7.39 1.72
C ARG A 138 3.39 6.36 2.85
N ALA A 139 2.18 6.09 3.34
CA ALA A 139 1.95 5.10 4.39
C ALA A 139 2.31 3.67 3.94
N LEU A 140 2.11 3.34 2.66
CA LEU A 140 2.60 2.09 2.08
C LEU A 140 4.13 2.04 2.11
N MET A 141 4.81 3.09 1.66
CA MET A 141 6.29 3.16 1.67
C MET A 141 6.89 3.09 3.07
N ASP A 142 6.24 3.72 4.04
CA ASP A 142 6.61 3.68 5.45
C ASP A 142 6.28 2.32 6.11
N ARG A 143 5.82 1.32 5.34
CA ARG A 143 5.42 -0.03 5.79
C ARG A 143 4.37 -0.01 6.90
N ARG A 144 3.49 1.00 6.87
CA ARG A 144 2.43 1.19 7.86
C ARG A 144 1.19 0.35 7.57
N PHE A 145 1.12 -0.29 6.41
CA PHE A 145 0.02 -1.18 6.07
C PHE A 145 0.21 -2.49 6.81
N LYS A 146 -0.63 -2.72 7.82
CA LYS A 146 -0.58 -3.91 8.67
C LYS A 146 -1.88 -4.69 8.53
N SER A 147 -1.76 -5.90 8.00
CA SER A 147 -2.85 -6.88 8.06
C SER A 147 -3.12 -7.29 9.52
N ASN A 148 -4.32 -7.80 9.79
CA ASN A 148 -4.65 -8.37 11.10
C ASN A 148 -3.66 -9.46 11.53
N LYS A 149 -3.13 -10.25 10.58
CA LYS A 149 -2.15 -11.30 10.85
C LYS A 149 -0.81 -10.71 11.32
N GLN A 150 -0.33 -9.66 10.67
CA GLN A 150 0.90 -8.97 11.09
C GLN A 150 0.74 -8.37 12.48
N LEU A 151 -0.41 -7.71 12.75
CA LEU A 151 -0.71 -7.18 14.08
C LEU A 151 -0.81 -8.28 15.14
N GLU A 152 -1.43 -9.42 14.83
CA GLU A 152 -1.49 -10.56 15.76
C GLU A 152 -0.10 -11.11 16.10
N VAL A 153 0.81 -11.18 15.11
CA VAL A 153 2.20 -11.63 15.32
C VAL A 153 2.98 -10.65 16.18
N GLU A 154 2.85 -9.34 15.89
CA GLU A 154 3.46 -8.27 16.67
C GLU A 154 2.90 -8.24 18.11
N TYR A 155 1.60 -8.49 18.28
CA TYR A 155 0.88 -8.33 19.55
C TYR A 155 0.16 -9.62 19.99
N LYS A 156 0.93 -10.71 20.13
CA LYS A 156 0.59 -12.14 20.41
C LYS A 156 -0.65 -12.50 21.27
N ARG A 157 -1.29 -11.57 21.98
CA ARG A 157 -2.44 -11.80 22.90
C ARG A 157 -3.74 -11.07 22.54
N THR A 158 -3.80 -10.33 21.42
CA THR A 158 -4.83 -9.29 21.22
C THR A 158 -5.82 -9.54 20.06
N ARG A 159 -6.01 -10.78 19.62
CA ARG A 159 -6.86 -11.13 18.46
C ARG A 159 -8.28 -10.51 18.47
N PRO A 160 -9.05 -10.51 19.59
CA PRO A 160 -10.35 -9.85 19.65
C PRO A 160 -10.29 -8.32 19.54
N ILE A 161 -9.14 -7.72 19.87
CA ILE A 161 -8.92 -6.27 19.80
C ILE A 161 -8.55 -5.88 18.37
N VAL A 162 -7.66 -6.64 17.72
CA VAL A 162 -7.22 -6.41 16.34
C VAL A 162 -8.42 -6.32 15.39
N SER A 163 -9.42 -7.21 15.52
CA SER A 163 -10.60 -7.18 14.65
C SER A 163 -11.46 -5.92 14.81
N ARG A 164 -11.39 -5.24 15.96
CA ARG A 164 -12.20 -4.06 16.26
C ARG A 164 -11.47 -2.73 16.10
N LEU A 165 -10.14 -2.76 15.96
CA LEU A 165 -9.33 -1.59 15.59
C LEU A 165 -9.91 -0.84 14.39
N SER A 166 -10.52 -1.62 13.52
CA SER A 166 -11.52 -1.25 12.53
C SER A 166 -12.38 0.00 12.81
N ASN A 167 -12.79 0.23 14.05
CA ASN A 167 -13.70 1.34 14.35
C ASN A 167 -12.99 2.59 14.86
N ILE A 168 -11.67 2.52 15.01
CA ILE A 168 -10.94 3.53 15.79
C ILE A 168 -9.62 4.00 15.17
N ILE A 169 -9.19 3.44 14.04
CA ILE A 169 -8.01 3.88 13.30
C ILE A 169 -8.23 3.85 11.79
N ASP A 170 -7.35 4.56 11.10
CA ASP A 170 -7.25 4.55 9.65
C ASP A 170 -7.06 3.13 9.12
N SER A 171 -7.76 2.81 8.05
CA SER A 171 -7.61 1.51 7.42
C SER A 171 -8.09 1.52 5.98
N ILE A 172 -7.59 0.59 5.19
CA ILE A 172 -8.12 0.34 3.85
C ILE A 172 -8.59 -1.09 3.68
N SER A 173 -9.56 -1.26 2.79
CA SER A 173 -10.00 -2.56 2.28
C SER A 173 -10.33 -2.39 0.81
N PHE A 174 -10.09 -3.41 0.00
CA PHE A 174 -10.36 -3.37 -1.44
C PHE A 174 -10.81 -4.74 -1.92
N SER A 175 -11.46 -4.83 -3.08
CA SER A 175 -11.92 -6.07 -3.69
C SER A 175 -11.62 -6.07 -5.18
N PHE A 176 -11.04 -7.15 -5.68
CA PHE A 176 -10.80 -7.26 -7.12
C PHE A 176 -12.13 -7.31 -7.90
N PRO A 177 -12.16 -6.79 -9.14
CA PRO A 177 -13.30 -6.91 -10.04
C PRO A 177 -13.76 -8.36 -10.17
N GLY A 178 -15.08 -8.57 -10.15
CA GLY A 178 -15.66 -9.91 -10.23
C GLY A 178 -15.42 -10.80 -8.99
N SER A 179 -14.66 -10.34 -7.99
CA SER A 179 -14.52 -11.03 -6.70
C SER A 179 -15.63 -10.58 -5.76
N GLN A 180 -16.40 -11.55 -5.24
CA GLN A 180 -17.30 -11.30 -4.12
C GLN A 180 -16.56 -11.18 -2.78
N ARG A 181 -15.28 -11.59 -2.74
CA ARG A 181 -14.44 -11.49 -1.54
C ARG A 181 -13.76 -10.13 -1.53
N GLN A 182 -14.02 -9.36 -0.48
CA GLN A 182 -13.14 -8.27 -0.09
C GLN A 182 -11.83 -8.86 0.42
N LEU A 183 -10.72 -8.24 0.04
CA LEU A 183 -9.43 -8.54 0.66
C LEU A 183 -9.46 -8.13 2.12
N LYS A 184 -8.57 -8.78 2.89
CA LYS A 184 -8.44 -8.49 4.31
C LYS A 184 -8.18 -7.00 4.49
N ARG A 185 -8.92 -6.43 5.44
CA ARG A 185 -8.69 -5.07 5.89
C ARG A 185 -7.26 -4.91 6.39
N MET A 186 -6.61 -3.84 5.93
CA MET A 186 -5.30 -3.41 6.40
C MET A 186 -5.48 -2.17 7.26
N VAL A 187 -4.91 -2.22 8.45
CA VAL A 187 -4.82 -1.10 9.37
C VAL A 187 -3.60 -0.27 9.01
N LEU A 188 -3.73 1.06 9.06
CA LEU A 188 -2.57 1.94 8.98
C LEU A 188 -2.02 2.12 10.39
N SER A 189 -0.84 1.55 10.66
CA SER A 189 -0.14 1.84 11.92
C SER A 189 0.20 3.34 11.99
N PRO A 190 0.29 3.94 13.18
CA PRO A 190 0.84 5.28 13.39
C PRO A 190 2.25 5.42 12.79
N THR A 191 2.64 6.66 12.51
CA THR A 191 3.99 7.04 12.04
C THR A 191 5.07 6.79 13.09
N ASP A 192 4.73 6.92 14.38
CA ASP A 192 5.73 7.02 15.45
C ASP A 192 5.66 5.80 16.39
N SER A 193 6.52 4.81 16.10
CA SER A 193 6.92 3.68 16.95
C SER A 193 5.85 2.62 17.34
N ASN A 194 6.35 1.42 17.66
CA ASN A 194 5.56 0.32 18.23
C ASN A 194 4.90 0.71 19.57
N GLU A 195 5.44 1.70 20.26
CA GLU A 195 4.97 2.16 21.58
C GLU A 195 3.62 2.87 21.46
N GLN A 196 3.38 3.64 20.39
CA GLN A 196 2.07 4.25 20.17
C GLN A 196 0.99 3.20 19.88
N MET A 197 1.32 2.18 19.08
CA MET A 197 0.40 1.06 18.87
C MET A 197 0.14 0.29 20.15
N GLU A 198 1.16 0.05 20.98
CA GLU A 198 1.01 -0.61 22.27
C GLU A 198 0.15 0.22 23.24
N ALA A 199 0.38 1.53 23.31
CA ALA A 199 -0.47 2.47 24.04
C ALA A 199 -1.92 2.43 23.52
N TYR A 200 -2.09 2.22 22.20
CA TYR A 200 -3.40 2.06 21.58
C TYR A 200 -4.12 0.80 22.05
N PHE A 201 -3.45 -0.36 21.97
CA PHE A 201 -4.01 -1.62 22.47
C PHE A 201 -4.34 -1.55 23.96
N THR A 202 -3.48 -0.88 24.74
CA THR A 202 -3.67 -0.68 26.19
C THR A 202 -4.91 0.17 26.49
N ASN A 203 -5.14 1.24 25.72
CA ASN A 203 -6.24 2.19 25.94
C ASN A 203 -7.44 2.00 25.00
N TYR A 204 -7.51 0.87 24.28
CA TYR A 204 -8.47 0.59 23.21
C TYR A 204 -9.92 0.95 23.56
N LYS A 205 -10.38 0.55 24.76
CA LYS A 205 -11.76 0.78 25.22
C LYS A 205 -12.09 2.26 25.39
N SER A 206 -11.12 3.06 25.80
CA SER A 206 -11.28 4.51 25.92
C SER A 206 -11.41 5.16 24.54
N TYR A 207 -10.60 4.74 23.57
CA TYR A 207 -10.69 5.23 22.19
C TYR A 207 -12.01 4.85 21.52
N GLU A 208 -12.50 3.62 21.72
CA GLU A 208 -13.80 3.17 21.19
C GLU A 208 -14.94 4.11 21.62
N ASN A 209 -14.92 4.59 22.87
CA ASN A 209 -15.94 5.50 23.38
C ASN A 209 -15.83 6.95 22.88
N LYS A 210 -14.65 7.34 22.35
CA LYS A 210 -14.36 8.69 21.87
C LYS A 210 -14.59 8.86 20.36
N ILE A 211 -15.03 7.81 19.68
CA ILE A 211 -15.14 7.79 18.21
C ILE A 211 -16.57 7.55 17.77
N VAL A 212 -17.07 8.48 16.96
CA VAL A 212 -18.35 8.32 16.27
C VAL A 212 -18.08 7.86 14.85
N LYS A 213 -18.62 6.69 14.51
CA LYS A 213 -18.57 6.15 13.15
C LYS A 213 -19.72 6.72 12.34
N VAL A 214 -19.41 7.28 11.17
CA VAL A 214 -20.41 7.79 10.23
C VAL A 214 -20.30 6.95 8.96
N ASP A 215 -21.35 6.16 8.70
CA ASP A 215 -21.45 5.28 7.53
C ASP A 215 -21.92 6.04 6.28
#